data_AF-A0A0K1F155-F1
#
_entry.id   AF-A0A0K1F155-F1
#
_cell.length_a   1.000
_cell.length_b   1.000
_cell.length_c   1.000
_cell.angle_alpha   90.00
_cell.angle_beta   90.00
_cell.angle_gamma   90.00
#
_symmetry.space_group_name_H-M   'P 1'
#
loop_
_entity.id
_entity.type
_entity.pdbx_description
1 polymer ?
#
loop_
_entity_poly.entity_id
_entity_poly.type
_entity_poly.pdbx_seq_one_letter_code
_entity_poly.pdbx_strand_id
1 'polypeptide(L)'
;MAPALMRVLTEAEAYDEGRFPETSRVKRRLRETEEGRKDMGSVIEEIRAECIAEGIETGRAEGKAEGRLEALGRLVRDGLVSVQDAAASAGVDADEIRRTLAAEG
;
A
#
# COMPACT_ATOMS: atom_id res chain seq x y z
N MET A 1 -21.66 18.71 24.23
CA MET A 1 -20.27 18.26 24.47
C MET A 1 -19.50 19.42 25.07
N ALA A 2 -18.85 19.25 26.22
CA ALA A 2 -18.20 20.35 26.93
C ALA A 2 -16.96 20.85 26.15
N PRO A 3 -16.74 22.17 25.99
CA PRO A 3 -15.65 22.76 25.21
C PRO A 3 -14.24 22.23 25.55
N ALA A 4 -14.02 21.82 26.80
CA ALA A 4 -12.75 21.26 27.25
C ALA A 4 -12.41 19.90 26.61
N LEU A 5 -13.41 19.06 26.31
CA LEU A 5 -13.17 17.76 25.67
C LEU A 5 -12.73 17.93 24.22
N MET A 6 -13.35 18.87 23.50
CA MET A 6 -12.95 19.19 22.12
C MET A 6 -11.48 19.62 22.05
N ARG A 7 -11.04 20.47 22.98
CA ARG A 7 -9.65 20.92 23.06
C ARG A 7 -8.66 19.77 23.27
N VAL A 8 -8.94 18.82 24.16
CA VAL A 8 -8.07 17.64 24.40
C VAL A 8 -7.90 16.77 23.16
N LEU A 9 -8.93 16.71 22.30
CA LEU A 9 -8.90 15.90 21.08
C LEU A 9 -8.21 16.61 19.90
N THR A 10 -8.21 17.94 19.86
CA THR A 10 -7.71 18.71 18.70
C THR A 10 -6.42 19.49 18.96
N GLU A 11 -6.14 19.87 20.21
CA GLU A 11 -4.98 20.68 20.57
C GLU A 11 -3.88 19.80 21.15
N ALA A 12 -2.68 19.85 20.55
CA ALA A 12 -1.54 19.08 21.04
C ALA A 12 -1.18 19.42 22.51
N GLU A 13 -1.33 20.68 22.93
CA GLU A 13 -0.94 21.14 24.26
C GLU A 13 -2.06 21.04 25.31
N ALA A 14 -3.24 20.55 24.95
CA ALA A 14 -4.34 20.39 25.91
C ALA A 14 -4.09 19.27 26.95
N TYR A 15 -3.10 18.40 26.71
CA TYR A 15 -2.59 17.45 27.71
C TYR A 15 -1.55 18.15 28.61
N ASP A 16 -2.00 18.74 29.72
CA ASP A 16 -1.11 19.33 30.72
C ASP A 16 -0.74 18.35 31.83
N GLU A 17 0.44 18.53 32.43
CA GLU A 17 0.94 17.64 33.49
C GLU A 17 0.09 17.69 34.77
N GLY A 18 -0.67 18.77 35.00
CA GLY A 18 -1.53 18.92 36.17
C GLY A 18 -2.82 18.10 36.07
N ARG A 19 -3.40 17.99 34.87
CA ARG A 19 -4.62 17.22 34.61
C ARG A 19 -4.37 15.80 34.13
N PHE A 20 -3.30 15.58 33.35
CA PHE A 20 -2.98 14.30 32.72
C PHE A 20 -1.51 13.90 32.94
N PRO A 21 -1.06 13.73 34.20
CA PRO A 21 0.36 13.53 34.52
C PRO A 21 0.98 12.34 33.79
N GLU A 22 0.28 11.20 33.73
CA GLU A 22 0.81 9.98 33.11
C GLU A 22 0.87 10.08 31.57
N THR A 23 -0.21 10.52 30.93
CA THR A 23 -0.25 10.67 29.46
C THR A 23 0.74 11.73 28.99
N SER A 24 0.85 12.86 29.70
CA SER A 24 1.81 13.92 29.38
C SER A 24 3.26 13.45 29.54
N ARG A 25 3.56 12.64 30.57
CA ARG A 25 4.89 12.01 30.74
C ARG A 25 5.25 11.09 29.57
N VAL A 26 4.34 10.21 29.16
CA VAL A 26 4.57 9.29 28.04
C VAL A 26 4.77 10.05 26.74
N LYS A 27 3.91 11.02 26.45
CA LYS A 27 4.01 11.87 25.27
C LYS A 27 5.35 12.61 25.23
N ARG A 28 5.76 13.21 26.36
CA ARG A 28 7.05 13.89 26.49
C ARG A 28 8.20 12.92 26.25
N ARG A 29 8.17 11.72 26.85
CA ARG A 29 9.19 10.68 26.63
C ARG A 29 9.33 10.38 25.14
N LEU A 30 8.24 10.01 24.48
CA LEU A 30 8.25 9.64 23.05
C LEU A 30 8.75 10.76 22.14
N ARG A 31 8.46 12.03 22.48
CA ARG A 31 8.82 13.18 21.64
C ARG A 31 10.23 13.72 21.91
N GLU A 32 10.62 13.82 23.16
CA GLU A 32 11.77 14.62 23.58
C GLU A 32 12.99 13.78 23.96
N THR A 33 12.80 12.51 24.36
CA THR A 33 13.92 11.63 24.70
C THR A 33 14.47 10.90 23.49
N GLU A 34 15.76 10.55 23.54
CA GLU A 34 16.40 9.75 22.49
C GLU A 34 15.78 8.35 22.38
N GLU A 35 15.55 7.70 23.52
CA GLU A 35 14.86 6.40 23.59
C GLU A 35 13.47 6.47 22.95
N GLY A 36 12.67 7.49 23.30
CA GLY A 36 11.36 7.69 22.70
C GLY A 36 11.40 7.92 21.19
N ARG A 37 12.36 8.70 20.69
CA ARG A 37 12.55 8.88 19.24
C ARG A 37 12.97 7.58 18.55
N LYS A 38 13.80 6.76 19.20
CA LYS A 38 14.22 5.47 18.68
C LYS A 38 13.05 4.48 18.62
N ASP A 39 12.23 4.41 19.66
CA ASP A 39 11.02 3.57 19.68
C ASP A 39 10.09 3.96 18.53
N MET A 40 9.82 5.26 18.37
CA MET A 40 8.98 5.74 17.29
C MET A 40 9.59 5.49 15.91
N GLY A 41 10.91 5.69 15.77
CA GLY A 41 11.63 5.39 14.54
C GLY A 41 11.56 3.91 14.16
N SER A 42 11.69 3.01 15.14
CA SER A 42 11.60 1.57 14.93
C SER A 42 10.24 1.16 14.39
N VAL A 43 9.15 1.71 14.93
CA VAL A 43 7.79 1.45 14.43
C VAL A 43 7.62 1.93 12.99
N ILE A 44 8.16 3.10 12.64
CA ILE A 44 8.12 3.62 11.27
C ILE A 44 8.89 2.71 10.30
N GLU A 45 10.07 2.24 10.70
CA GLU A 45 10.88 1.35 9.86
C GLU A 45 10.23 -0.03 9.69
N GLU A 46 9.56 -0.55 10.72
CA GLU A 46 8.77 -1.79 10.63
C GLU A 46 7.63 -1.64 9.62
N ILE A 47 6.79 -0.60 9.76
CA ILE A 47 5.69 -0.31 8.83
C ILE A 47 6.23 -0.14 7.41
N ARG A 48 7.36 0.57 7.25
CA ARG A 48 7.98 0.77 5.94
C ARG A 48 8.44 -0.55 5.32
N ALA A 49 9.06 -1.42 6.11
CA ALA A 49 9.52 -2.73 5.64
C ALA A 49 8.34 -3.61 5.19
N GLU A 50 7.26 -3.63 5.97
CA GLU A 50 6.02 -4.34 5.62
C GLU A 50 5.40 -3.80 4.33
N CYS A 51 5.21 -2.48 4.22
CA CYS A 51 4.66 -1.86 3.01
C CYS A 51 5.54 -2.13 1.77
N ILE A 52 6.86 -2.12 1.90
CA ILE A 52 7.76 -2.45 0.79
C ILE A 52 7.61 -3.92 0.39
N ALA A 53 7.55 -4.84 1.36
CA ALA A 53 7.39 -6.26 1.09
C ALA A 53 6.06 -6.53 0.35
N GLU A 54 4.95 -6.00 0.87
CA GLU A 54 3.62 -6.11 0.24
C GLU A 54 3.60 -5.47 -1.16
N GLY A 55 4.20 -4.30 -1.31
CA GLY A 55 4.28 -3.61 -2.60
C GLY A 55 5.11 -4.38 -3.63
N ILE A 56 6.21 -5.00 -3.22
CA ILE A 56 7.03 -5.86 -4.08
C ILE A 56 6.28 -7.13 -4.49
N GLU A 57 5.56 -7.75 -3.55
CA GLU A 57 4.76 -8.94 -3.84
C GLU A 57 3.65 -8.63 -4.83
N THR A 58 2.87 -7.59 -4.56
CA THR A 58 1.75 -7.14 -5.40
C THR A 58 2.26 -6.75 -6.79
N GLY A 59 3.29 -5.90 -6.86
CA GLY A 59 3.85 -5.46 -8.14
C GLY A 59 4.48 -6.59 -8.95
N ARG A 60 5.06 -7.62 -8.31
CA ARG A 60 5.52 -8.82 -9.04
C ARG A 60 4.38 -9.66 -9.56
N ALA A 61 3.29 -9.79 -8.81
CA ALA A 61 2.11 -10.54 -9.26
C ALA A 61 1.46 -9.84 -10.46
N GLU A 62 1.23 -8.53 -10.35
CA GLU A 62 0.67 -7.69 -11.42
C GLU A 62 1.57 -7.72 -12.66
N GLY A 63 2.88 -7.45 -12.51
CA GLY A 63 3.80 -7.45 -13.65
C GLY A 63 3.93 -8.81 -14.34
N LYS A 64 3.81 -9.92 -13.61
CA LYS A 64 3.74 -11.26 -14.23
C LYS A 64 2.44 -11.47 -14.99
N ALA A 65 1.31 -11.02 -14.46
CA ALA A 65 0.02 -11.13 -15.12
C ALA A 65 -0.02 -10.28 -16.40
N GLU A 66 0.40 -9.02 -16.31
CA GLU A 66 0.49 -8.09 -17.45
C GLU A 66 1.46 -8.62 -18.52
N GLY A 67 2.68 -9.00 -18.15
CA GLY A 67 3.66 -9.52 -19.09
C GLY A 67 3.21 -10.83 -19.76
N ARG A 68 2.45 -11.66 -19.04
CA ARG A 68 1.83 -12.85 -19.63
C ARG A 68 0.76 -12.49 -20.66
N LEU A 69 -0.10 -11.52 -20.37
CA LEU A 69 -1.12 -11.04 -21.30
C LEU A 69 -0.48 -10.41 -22.54
N GLU A 70 0.57 -9.61 -22.38
CA GLU A 70 1.33 -9.01 -23.48
C GLU A 70 1.94 -10.09 -24.39
N ALA A 71 2.61 -11.08 -23.80
CA ALA A 71 3.21 -12.19 -24.55
C ALA A 71 2.15 -12.99 -25.33
N LEU A 72 1.02 -13.29 -24.71
CA LEU A 72 -0.09 -13.99 -25.38
C LEU A 72 -0.73 -13.13 -26.46
N GLY A 73 -0.89 -11.82 -26.24
CA GLY A 73 -1.37 -10.87 -27.24
C GLY A 73 -0.48 -10.87 -28.49
N ARG A 74 0.84 -10.89 -28.33
CA ARG A 74 1.78 -11.01 -29.45
C ARG A 74 1.59 -12.32 -30.24
N LEU A 75 1.45 -13.45 -29.55
CA LEU A 75 1.19 -14.74 -30.22
C LEU A 75 -0.12 -14.74 -31.01
N VAL A 76 -1.17 -14.08 -30.49
CA VAL A 76 -2.44 -13.92 -31.21
C VAL A 76 -2.25 -13.03 -32.44
N ARG A 77 -1.52 -11.92 -32.32
CA ARG A 77 -1.21 -11.01 -33.44
C ARG A 77 -0.43 -11.72 -34.54
N ASP A 78 0.53 -12.55 -34.16
CA ASP A 78 1.33 -13.35 -35.07
C ASP A 78 0.53 -14.51 -35.71
N GLY A 79 -0.74 -14.68 -35.33
CA GLY A 79 -1.62 -15.73 -35.84
C GLY A 79 -1.26 -17.13 -35.36
N LEU A 80 -0.42 -17.25 -34.33
CA LEU A 80 0.07 -18.51 -33.80
C LEU A 80 -0.94 -19.19 -32.87
N VAL A 81 -1.79 -18.41 -32.20
CA VAL A 81 -2.85 -18.91 -31.31
C VAL A 81 -4.14 -18.11 -31.50
N SER A 82 -5.29 -18.71 -31.16
CA SER A 82 -6.56 -17.98 -31.16
C SER A 82 -6.70 -17.08 -29.93
N VAL A 83 -7.56 -16.06 -30.02
CA VAL A 83 -7.92 -15.20 -28.87
C VAL A 83 -8.45 -16.03 -27.71
N GLN A 84 -9.20 -17.09 -28.02
CA GLN A 84 -9.86 -17.97 -27.05
C GLN A 84 -8.86 -18.85 -26.33
N ASP A 85 -7.86 -19.39 -27.04
CA ASP A 85 -6.79 -20.18 -26.43
C ASP A 85 -5.88 -19.30 -25.56
N ALA A 86 -5.59 -18.08 -26.01
CA ALA A 86 -4.86 -17.10 -25.23
C ALA A 86 -5.60 -16.73 -23.93
N ALA A 87 -6.90 -16.44 -24.02
CA ALA A 87 -7.75 -16.12 -22.88
C ALA A 87 -7.82 -17.28 -21.87
N ALA A 88 -8.09 -18.50 -22.37
CA ALA A 88 -8.12 -19.70 -21.55
C ALA A 88 -6.77 -19.97 -20.87
N SER A 89 -5.66 -19.76 -21.59
CA SER A 89 -4.32 -19.89 -21.02
C SER A 89 -4.09 -18.86 -19.90
N ALA A 90 -4.34 -17.57 -20.16
CA ALA A 90 -4.18 -16.51 -19.17
C ALA A 90 -5.16 -16.60 -17.99
N GLY A 91 -6.27 -17.34 -18.13
CA GLY A 91 -7.33 -17.41 -17.14
C GLY A 91 -8.19 -16.14 -17.11
N VAL A 92 -8.25 -15.43 -18.23
CA VAL A 92 -9.00 -14.17 -18.39
C VAL A 92 -10.10 -14.31 -19.43
N ASP A 93 -10.92 -13.29 -19.57
CA ASP A 93 -11.92 -13.24 -20.63
C ASP A 93 -11.30 -12.84 -22.00
N ALA A 94 -11.99 -13.20 -23.08
CA ALA A 94 -11.51 -12.91 -24.43
C ALA A 94 -11.48 -11.40 -24.77
N ASP A 95 -12.31 -10.57 -24.12
CA ASP A 95 -12.28 -9.12 -24.27
C ASP A 95 -11.01 -8.53 -23.64
N GLU A 96 -10.47 -9.13 -22.59
CA GLU A 96 -9.20 -8.71 -22.00
C GLU A 96 -8.04 -8.86 -22.99
N ILE A 97 -7.97 -9.99 -23.69
CA ILE A 97 -7.02 -10.18 -24.80
C ILE A 97 -7.26 -9.16 -25.92
N ARG A 98 -8.52 -8.89 -26.29
CA ARG A 98 -8.85 -7.87 -27.31
C ARG A 98 -8.44 -6.46 -26.90
N ARG A 99 -8.58 -6.10 -25.62
CA ARG A 99 -8.15 -4.81 -25.07
C ARG A 99 -6.64 -4.66 -25.17
N THR A 100 -5.88 -5.69 -24.78
CA THR A 100 -4.41 -5.68 -24.91
C THR A 100 -3.98 -5.52 -26.37
N LEU A 101 -4.63 -6.23 -27.30
CA LEU A 101 -4.34 -6.11 -28.73
C LEU A 101 -4.63 -4.70 -29.29
N ALA A 102 -5.69 -4.05 -28.81
CA ALA A 102 -6.08 -2.71 -29.21
C ALA A 102 -5.19 -1.61 -28.61
N ALA A 103 -4.61 -1.83 -27.43
CA ALA A 103 -3.73 -0.87 -26.76
C ALA A 103 -2.33 -0.77 -27.38
N GLU A 104 -1.90 -1.80 -28.11
CA GLU A 104 -0.58 -1.86 -28.79
C GLU A 104 -0.64 -1.49 -30.28
N GLY A 105 -1.79 -1.03 -30.78
CA GLY A 105 -2.04 -0.68 -32.19
C GLY A 105 -1.79 0.78 -32.54
#